data_AF-A0A351THN7-F1
#
_entry.id   AF-A0A351THN7-F1
#
_cell.length_a   1.000
_cell.length_b   1.000
_cell.length_c   1.000
_cell.angle_alpha   90.00
_cell.angle_beta   90.00
_cell.angle_gamma   90.00
#
_symmetry.space_group_name_H-M   'P 1'
#
loop_
_entity.id
_entity.type
_entity.pdbx_description
1 polymer ?
#
loop_
_entity_poly.entity_id
_entity_poly.type
_entity_poly.pdbx_seq_one_letter_code
_entity_poly.pdbx_strand_id
1 'polypeptide(L)'
;MESIQLTLIDRQLLLYDIFRSCREVSYEEITARLPVGQKMIQRDIRTLTDAGLICVKYSRKEKAYMDSGQTPAFCEDSKGKRYAHLKKLNRIATLMTDLAMDSESRYEDDGDEYFSCKKRYYELFPNANEKMRQRDFTQLNRIGYRIYYDNSDRRYRKWESDGLREDFGVYRENGKLMRCTDSRYDMW
;
A
#
# COMPACT_ATOMS: atom_id res chain seq x y z
N MET A 1 20.61 -5.21 -11.31
CA MET A 1 19.32 -4.63 -10.86
C MET A 1 18.94 -5.37 -9.60
N GLU A 2 18.88 -4.68 -8.46
CA GLU A 2 18.46 -5.32 -7.21
C GLU A 2 16.97 -5.66 -7.27
N SER A 3 16.63 -6.82 -6.73
CA SER A 3 15.25 -7.30 -6.67
C SER A 3 14.97 -7.97 -5.33
N ILE A 4 13.71 -7.89 -4.93
CA ILE A 4 13.21 -8.53 -3.72
C ILE A 4 12.11 -9.51 -4.06
N GLN A 5 12.06 -10.62 -3.34
CA GLN A 5 10.90 -11.50 -3.38
C GLN A 5 9.73 -10.81 -2.68
N LEU A 6 8.59 -10.72 -3.36
CA LEU A 6 7.36 -10.21 -2.80
C LEU A 6 6.72 -11.26 -1.88
N THR A 7 6.28 -10.78 -0.74
CA THR A 7 5.52 -11.54 0.24
C THR A 7 4.02 -11.50 -0.08
N LEU A 8 3.26 -12.26 0.70
CA LEU A 8 1.80 -12.24 0.63
C LEU A 8 1.23 -10.84 0.90
N ILE A 9 1.82 -10.05 1.80
CA ILE A 9 1.29 -8.72 2.10
C ILE A 9 1.71 -7.70 1.05
N ASP A 10 2.93 -7.80 0.50
CA ASP A 10 3.40 -6.89 -0.55
C ASP A 10 2.45 -6.91 -1.76
N ARG A 11 2.14 -8.09 -2.31
CA ARG A 11 1.28 -8.18 -3.51
C ARG A 11 -0.19 -7.82 -3.22
N GLN A 12 -0.67 -7.97 -1.98
CA GLN A 12 -2.01 -7.48 -1.61
C GLN A 12 -2.08 -5.95 -1.56
N LEU A 13 -1.03 -5.30 -1.03
CA LEU A 13 -0.94 -3.84 -1.01
C LEU A 13 -0.77 -3.26 -2.42
N LEU A 14 0.04 -3.90 -3.28
CA LEU A 14 0.12 -3.51 -4.69
C LEU A 14 -1.21 -3.67 -5.43
N LEU A 15 -1.97 -4.72 -5.13
CA LEU A 15 -3.32 -4.87 -5.69
C LEU A 15 -4.26 -3.78 -5.19
N TYR A 16 -4.18 -3.41 -3.90
CA TYR A 16 -4.93 -2.28 -3.35
C TYR A 16 -4.58 -0.98 -4.07
N ASP A 17 -3.30 -0.75 -4.38
CA ASP A 17 -2.86 0.45 -5.10
C ASP A 17 -3.51 0.60 -6.49
N ILE A 18 -3.72 -0.52 -7.20
CA ILE A 18 -4.47 -0.53 -8.47
C ILE A 18 -5.92 -0.09 -8.24
N PHE A 19 -6.59 -0.67 -7.23
CA PHE A 19 -8.01 -0.40 -6.97
C PHE A 19 -8.30 0.99 -6.42
N ARG A 20 -7.41 1.57 -5.60
CA ARG A 20 -7.63 2.92 -5.07
C ARG A 20 -7.56 4.01 -6.14
N SER A 21 -6.85 3.72 -7.24
CA SER A 21 -6.56 4.68 -8.30
C SER A 21 -7.55 4.60 -9.48
N CYS A 22 -8.45 3.60 -9.47
CA CYS A 22 -9.29 3.27 -10.62
C CYS A 22 -10.71 2.89 -10.19
N ARG A 23 -11.71 3.45 -10.89
CA ARG A 23 -13.14 3.10 -10.68
C ARG A 23 -13.53 1.75 -11.29
N GLU A 24 -12.79 1.38 -12.33
CA GLU A 24 -12.94 0.15 -13.10
C GLU A 24 -11.55 -0.46 -13.28
N VAL A 25 -11.42 -1.76 -13.00
CA VAL A 25 -10.15 -2.49 -13.08
C VAL A 25 -10.37 -3.84 -13.75
N SER A 26 -9.86 -3.98 -14.97
CA SER A 26 -9.86 -5.23 -15.74
C SER A 26 -8.80 -6.22 -15.25
N TYR A 27 -8.92 -7.48 -15.68
CA TYR A 27 -7.90 -8.50 -15.38
C TYR A 27 -6.58 -8.18 -16.07
N GLU A 28 -6.64 -7.67 -17.29
CA GLU A 28 -5.50 -7.26 -18.11
C GLU A 28 -4.71 -6.13 -17.42
N GLU A 29 -5.39 -5.12 -16.89
CA GLU A 29 -4.74 -4.03 -16.14
C GLU A 29 -4.07 -4.51 -14.85
N ILE A 30 -4.68 -5.46 -14.13
CA ILE A 30 -4.04 -6.05 -12.95
C ILE A 30 -2.80 -6.83 -13.37
N THR A 31 -2.91 -7.68 -14.38
CA THR A 31 -1.82 -8.58 -14.78
C THR A 31 -0.66 -7.88 -15.48
N ALA A 32 -0.91 -6.73 -16.11
CA ALA A 32 0.13 -5.85 -16.64
C ALA A 32 1.07 -5.33 -15.54
N ARG A 33 0.54 -5.02 -14.36
CA ARG A 33 1.31 -4.47 -13.22
C ARG A 33 1.71 -5.52 -12.19
N LEU A 34 0.93 -6.59 -12.10
CA LEU A 34 1.03 -7.64 -11.10
C LEU A 34 0.75 -8.99 -11.75
N PRO A 35 1.78 -9.67 -12.32
CA PRO A 35 1.61 -10.87 -13.15
C PRO A 35 1.22 -12.11 -12.31
N VAL A 36 0.01 -12.13 -11.75
CA VAL A 36 -0.53 -13.18 -10.87
C VAL A 36 -1.74 -13.85 -11.53
N GLY A 37 -2.00 -15.11 -11.16
CA GLY A 37 -3.13 -15.83 -11.75
C GLY A 37 -4.49 -15.37 -11.22
N GLN A 38 -5.54 -15.50 -12.03
CA GLN A 38 -6.91 -15.08 -11.69
C GLN A 38 -7.42 -15.59 -10.33
N LYS A 39 -7.15 -16.86 -9.98
CA LYS A 39 -7.54 -17.40 -8.66
C LYS A 39 -6.88 -16.66 -7.49
N MET A 40 -5.62 -16.23 -7.67
CA MET A 40 -4.89 -15.46 -6.66
C MET A 40 -5.46 -14.05 -6.54
N ILE A 41 -5.75 -13.39 -7.67
CA ILE A 41 -6.41 -12.08 -7.69
C ILE A 41 -7.74 -12.13 -6.96
N GLN A 42 -8.60 -13.10 -7.26
CA GLN A 42 -9.91 -13.23 -6.60
C GLN A 42 -9.77 -13.42 -5.09
N ARG A 43 -8.81 -14.25 -4.65
CA ARG A 43 -8.52 -14.44 -3.22
C ARG A 43 -8.00 -13.17 -2.54
N ASP A 44 -7.14 -12.42 -3.23
CA ASP A 44 -6.58 -11.19 -2.70
C ASP A 44 -7.61 -10.06 -2.67
N ILE A 45 -8.45 -9.93 -3.69
CA ILE A 45 -9.64 -9.04 -3.69
C ILE A 45 -10.50 -9.35 -2.47
N ARG A 46 -10.83 -10.63 -2.23
CA ARG A 46 -11.61 -11.01 -1.05
C ARG A 46 -10.92 -10.62 0.26
N THR A 47 -9.60 -10.78 0.33
CA THR A 47 -8.82 -10.39 1.51
C THR A 47 -8.84 -8.88 1.73
N LEU A 48 -8.75 -8.08 0.65
CA LEU A 48 -8.86 -6.63 0.70
C LEU A 48 -10.27 -6.18 1.10
N THR A 49 -11.31 -6.84 0.60
CA THR A 49 -12.69 -6.61 1.02
C THR A 49 -12.88 -6.91 2.51
N ASP A 50 -12.43 -8.07 2.99
CA ASP A 50 -12.53 -8.43 4.40
C ASP A 50 -11.68 -7.50 5.31
N ALA A 51 -10.61 -6.90 4.78
CA ALA A 51 -9.81 -5.89 5.47
C ALA A 51 -10.44 -4.49 5.45
N GLY A 52 -11.64 -4.34 4.87
CA GLY A 52 -12.34 -3.06 4.76
C GLY A 52 -11.65 -2.04 3.86
N LEU A 53 -10.94 -2.50 2.82
CA LEU A 53 -10.16 -1.61 1.93
C LEU A 53 -10.85 -1.33 0.59
N ILE A 54 -11.61 -2.29 0.06
CA ILE A 54 -12.30 -2.15 -1.22
C ILE A 54 -13.67 -2.82 -1.16
N CYS A 55 -14.62 -2.33 -1.96
CA CYS A 55 -15.90 -3.00 -2.17
C CYS A 55 -16.22 -3.02 -3.66
N VAL A 56 -15.79 -4.08 -4.35
CA VAL A 56 -15.89 -4.20 -5.82
C VAL A 56 -16.74 -5.39 -6.23
N LYS A 57 -17.38 -5.28 -7.41
CA LYS A 57 -18.15 -6.35 -8.03
C LYS A 57 -17.67 -6.58 -9.46
N TYR A 58 -17.54 -7.84 -9.86
CA TYR A 58 -17.15 -8.16 -11.23
C TYR A 58 -18.34 -8.00 -12.18
N SER A 59 -18.20 -7.15 -13.19
CA SER A 59 -19.15 -6.99 -14.29
C SER A 59 -18.74 -7.88 -15.45
N ARG A 60 -19.60 -8.84 -15.83
CA ARG A 60 -19.35 -9.66 -17.03
C ARG A 60 -19.45 -8.85 -18.33
N LYS A 61 -20.26 -7.79 -18.32
CA LYS A 61 -20.47 -6.90 -19.46
C LYS A 61 -19.20 -6.10 -19.76
N GLU A 62 -18.66 -5.46 -18.72
CA GLU A 62 -17.45 -4.63 -18.84
C GLU A 62 -16.16 -5.48 -18.75
N LYS A 63 -16.26 -6.75 -18.35
CA LYS A 63 -15.13 -7.66 -18.08
C LYS A 63 -14.13 -7.09 -17.06
N ALA A 64 -14.64 -6.32 -16.11
CA ALA A 64 -13.85 -5.60 -15.12
C ALA A 64 -14.50 -5.63 -13.74
N TYR A 65 -13.69 -5.36 -12.71
CA TYR A 65 -14.14 -5.11 -11.37
C TYR A 65 -14.54 -3.63 -11.24
N MET A 66 -15.79 -3.40 -10.86
CA MET A 66 -16.37 -2.07 -10.68
C MET A 66 -16.51 -1.77 -9.18
N ASP A 67 -16.38 -0.51 -8.79
CA ASP A 67 -16.84 -0.06 -7.48
C ASP A 67 -18.32 -0.42 -7.29
N SER A 68 -18.64 -1.01 -6.14
CA SER A 68 -20.01 -1.41 -5.79
C SER A 68 -20.88 -0.27 -5.25
N GLY A 69 -20.31 0.90 -4.98
CA GLY A 69 -20.94 2.05 -4.34
C GLY A 69 -21.15 1.88 -2.83
N GLN A 70 -20.72 0.76 -2.25
CA GLN A 70 -20.83 0.49 -0.82
C GLN A 70 -19.55 0.89 -0.11
N THR A 71 -19.69 1.51 1.07
CA THR A 71 -18.54 1.82 1.93
C THR A 71 -17.82 0.53 2.34
N PRO A 72 -16.50 0.40 2.09
CA PRO A 72 -15.72 -0.73 2.57
C PRO A 72 -15.82 -0.86 4.10
N ALA A 73 -16.01 -2.08 4.59
CA ALA A 73 -16.17 -2.36 6.02
C ALA A 73 -15.25 -3.51 6.46
N PHE A 74 -14.62 -3.35 7.62
CA PHE A 74 -13.72 -4.36 8.17
C PHE A 74 -14.51 -5.57 8.69
N CYS A 75 -14.08 -6.78 8.37
CA CYS A 75 -14.70 -8.02 8.83
C CYS A 75 -14.20 -8.39 10.24
N GLU A 76 -14.98 -8.01 11.26
CA GLU A 76 -14.67 -8.29 12.68
C GLU A 76 -14.80 -9.78 13.06
N ASP A 77 -15.51 -10.58 12.26
CA ASP A 77 -15.73 -12.01 12.55
C ASP A 77 -14.48 -12.88 12.37
N SER A 78 -13.43 -12.35 11.73
CA SER A 78 -12.17 -13.06 11.55
C SER A 78 -11.46 -13.28 12.89
N LYS A 79 -10.87 -14.47 13.08
CA LYS A 79 -10.14 -14.82 14.32
C LYS A 79 -8.68 -15.19 14.06
N GLY A 80 -7.86 -15.10 15.11
CA GLY A 80 -6.47 -15.57 15.12
C GLY A 80 -5.57 -14.93 14.06
N LYS A 81 -4.76 -15.75 13.38
CA LYS A 81 -3.78 -15.28 12.37
C LYS A 81 -4.42 -14.50 11.22
N ARG A 82 -5.65 -14.85 10.82
CA ARG A 82 -6.38 -14.13 9.77
C ARG A 82 -6.71 -12.71 10.22
N TYR A 83 -7.25 -12.54 11.42
CA TYR A 83 -7.56 -11.23 11.98
C TYR A 83 -6.30 -10.34 12.05
N ALA A 84 -5.20 -10.88 12.58
CA ALA A 84 -3.94 -10.16 12.66
C ALA A 84 -3.41 -9.72 11.26
N HIS A 85 -3.57 -10.57 10.25
CA HIS A 85 -3.23 -10.25 8.87
C HIS A 85 -4.11 -9.13 8.31
N LEU A 86 -5.43 -9.21 8.47
CA LEU A 86 -6.37 -8.18 8.01
C LEU A 86 -6.12 -6.83 8.68
N LYS A 87 -5.90 -6.80 10.01
CA LYS A 87 -5.55 -5.56 10.74
C LYS A 87 -4.24 -4.96 10.26
N LYS A 88 -3.23 -5.80 9.97
CA LYS A 88 -1.96 -5.32 9.41
C LYS A 88 -2.15 -4.74 8.01
N LEU A 89 -2.90 -5.42 7.16
CA LEU A 89 -3.19 -4.99 5.80
C LEU A 89 -3.96 -3.66 5.78
N ASN A 90 -5.03 -3.57 6.58
CA ASN A 90 -5.81 -2.35 6.77
C ASN A 90 -4.91 -1.17 7.20
N ARG A 91 -4.12 -1.37 8.27
CA ARG A 91 -3.21 -0.35 8.80
C ARG A 91 -2.23 0.20 7.74
N ILE A 92 -1.58 -0.67 6.98
CA ILE A 92 -0.59 -0.21 5.98
C ILE A 92 -1.27 0.44 4.78
N ALA A 93 -2.42 -0.07 4.34
CA ALA A 93 -3.18 0.53 3.24
C ALA A 93 -3.76 1.91 3.63
N THR A 94 -4.17 2.11 4.89
CA THR A 94 -4.49 3.44 5.43
C THR A 94 -3.29 4.37 5.33
N LEU A 95 -2.07 3.91 5.65
CA LEU A 95 -0.86 4.74 5.47
C LEU A 95 -0.58 5.08 4.01
N MET A 96 -0.90 4.20 3.05
CA MET A 96 -0.79 4.52 1.63
C MET A 96 -1.70 5.68 1.21
N THR A 97 -2.74 5.99 1.99
CA THR A 97 -3.74 7.03 1.68
C THR A 97 -3.56 8.28 2.54
N ASP A 98 -3.39 8.10 3.84
CA ASP A 98 -3.60 9.15 4.84
C ASP A 98 -2.30 9.59 5.53
N LEU A 99 -1.16 9.00 5.16
CA LEU A 99 0.14 9.41 5.68
C LEU A 99 0.55 10.75 5.05
N ALA A 100 0.28 11.84 5.74
CA ALA A 100 0.65 13.19 5.39
C ALA A 100 1.89 13.70 6.17
N MET A 101 2.50 14.77 5.66
CA MET A 101 3.52 15.58 6.33
C MET A 101 3.49 16.99 5.73
N ASP A 102 4.00 18.02 6.41
CA ASP A 102 4.19 19.30 5.73
C ASP A 102 5.43 19.19 4.82
N SER A 103 5.25 19.39 3.52
CA SER A 103 6.32 19.16 2.53
C SER A 103 7.37 20.27 2.50
N GLU A 104 6.99 21.49 2.88
CA GLU A 104 7.82 22.71 2.80
C GLU A 104 8.59 23.03 4.09
N SER A 105 8.32 22.32 5.18
CA SER A 105 8.90 22.61 6.49
C SER A 105 10.38 22.22 6.58
N ARG A 106 11.17 23.08 7.24
CA ARG A 106 12.62 22.91 7.47
C ARG A 106 12.92 22.85 8.97
N TYR A 107 13.98 22.14 9.35
CA TYR A 107 14.35 22.05 10.77
C TYR A 107 14.80 23.38 11.37
N GLU A 108 15.49 24.20 10.58
CA GLU A 108 16.00 25.51 11.02
C GLU A 108 14.87 26.48 11.39
N ASP A 109 13.71 26.36 10.74
CA ASP A 109 12.56 27.24 10.93
C ASP A 109 11.58 26.70 11.98
N ASP A 110 11.19 25.43 11.85
CA ASP A 110 10.09 24.83 12.62
C ASP A 110 10.55 23.97 13.81
N GLY A 111 11.85 23.67 13.89
CA GLY A 111 12.43 22.80 14.91
C GLY A 111 11.69 21.45 15.01
N ASP A 112 11.25 21.11 16.22
CA ASP A 112 10.53 19.88 16.54
C ASP A 112 9.00 20.00 16.44
N GLU A 113 8.44 21.20 16.21
CA GLU A 113 6.98 21.42 16.16
C GLU A 113 6.33 20.97 14.83
N TYR A 114 7.16 20.57 13.87
CA TYR A 114 6.81 20.07 12.54
C TYR A 114 5.79 18.91 12.51
N PHE A 115 4.83 18.98 11.58
CA PHE A 115 3.93 17.87 11.27
C PHE A 115 4.61 16.81 10.38
N SER A 116 5.28 15.86 11.02
CA SER A 116 5.99 14.76 10.34
C SER A 116 5.10 13.56 10.01
N CYS A 117 5.57 12.71 9.08
CA CYS A 117 5.01 11.36 8.88
C CYS A 117 4.96 10.56 10.19
N LYS A 118 5.90 10.77 11.12
CA LYS A 118 5.90 10.11 12.43
C LYS A 118 4.72 10.58 13.29
N LYS A 119 4.46 11.90 13.35
CA LYS A 119 3.33 12.46 14.09
C LYS A 119 2.01 11.94 13.51
N ARG A 120 1.83 12.05 12.18
CA ARG A 120 0.64 11.54 11.49
C ARG A 120 0.40 10.04 11.71
N TYR A 121 1.46 9.23 11.70
CA TYR A 121 1.34 7.80 11.95
C TYR A 121 0.70 7.50 13.32
N TYR A 122 1.13 8.20 14.38
CA TYR A 122 0.60 7.97 15.73
C TYR A 122 -0.80 8.57 15.93
N GLU A 123 -1.21 9.58 15.16
CA GLU A 123 -2.60 10.02 15.11
C GLU A 123 -3.52 8.96 14.51
N LEU A 124 -3.10 8.33 13.41
CA LEU A 124 -3.84 7.25 12.77
C LEU A 124 -3.87 5.97 13.64
N PHE A 125 -2.78 5.71 14.37
CA PHE A 125 -2.62 4.49 15.17
C PHE A 125 -2.07 4.78 16.58
N PRO A 126 -2.88 5.34 17.49
CA PRO A 126 -2.43 5.79 18.81
C PRO A 126 -1.88 4.69 19.71
N ASN A 127 -2.27 3.43 19.46
CA ASN A 127 -1.83 2.27 20.22
C ASN A 127 -0.59 1.57 19.61
N ALA A 128 -0.03 2.11 18.53
CA ALA A 128 1.15 1.53 17.89
C ALA A 128 2.44 1.87 18.66
N ASN A 129 3.43 0.99 18.57
CA ASN A 129 4.76 1.25 19.12
C ASN A 129 5.77 1.54 18.00
N GLU A 130 6.95 2.04 18.39
CA GLU A 130 8.01 2.43 17.47
C GLU A 130 8.48 1.28 16.56
N LYS A 131 8.56 0.05 17.09
CA LYS A 131 8.93 -1.13 16.31
C LYS A 131 7.87 -1.48 15.24
N MET A 132 6.60 -1.25 15.54
CA MET A 132 5.51 -1.42 14.59
C MET A 132 5.62 -0.38 13.47
N ARG A 133 5.80 0.91 13.82
CA ARG A 133 5.99 2.00 12.85
C ARG A 133 7.14 1.73 11.89
N GLN A 134 8.31 1.35 12.40
CA GLN A 134 9.48 1.05 11.57
C GLN A 134 9.23 -0.12 10.61
N ARG A 135 8.52 -1.17 11.08
CA ARG A 135 8.15 -2.32 10.24
C ARG A 135 7.16 -1.93 9.15
N ASP A 136 6.19 -1.09 9.46
CA ASP A 136 5.19 -0.65 8.50
C ASP A 136 5.79 0.32 7.47
N PHE A 137 6.71 1.20 7.87
CA PHE A 137 7.47 2.04 6.93
C PHE A 137 8.40 1.20 6.04
N THR A 138 9.05 0.17 6.59
CA THR A 138 9.81 -0.79 5.79
C THR A 138 8.90 -1.49 4.77
N GLN A 139 7.69 -1.84 5.18
CA GLN A 139 6.71 -2.51 4.33
C GLN A 139 6.20 -1.60 3.20
N LEU A 140 6.03 -0.30 3.45
CA LEU A 140 5.70 0.73 2.45
C LEU A 140 6.85 0.92 1.45
N ASN A 141 8.08 1.05 1.93
CA ASN A 141 9.27 1.17 1.07
C ASN A 141 9.42 -0.03 0.11
N ARG A 142 9.15 -1.25 0.59
CA ARG A 142 9.21 -2.47 -0.25
C ARG A 142 8.28 -2.41 -1.46
N ILE A 143 7.13 -1.76 -1.33
CA ILE A 143 6.14 -1.62 -2.40
C ILE A 143 6.23 -0.28 -3.13
N GLY A 144 7.31 0.48 -2.90
CA GLY A 144 7.63 1.72 -3.62
C GLY A 144 7.07 3.00 -3.04
N TYR A 145 6.54 2.98 -1.81
CA TYR A 145 6.14 4.19 -1.09
C TYR A 145 7.34 4.68 -0.28
N ARG A 146 8.15 5.55 -0.88
CA ARG A 146 9.42 6.00 -0.29
C ARG A 146 9.19 6.84 0.96
N ILE A 147 9.66 6.31 2.08
CA ILE A 147 9.68 6.96 3.39
C ILE A 147 11.07 6.77 3.99
N TYR A 148 11.73 7.87 4.33
CA TYR A 148 13.10 7.86 4.85
C TYR A 148 13.27 8.92 5.93
N TYR A 149 14.27 8.74 6.77
CA TYR A 149 14.67 9.77 7.72
C TYR A 149 15.70 10.68 7.06
N ASP A 150 15.38 11.97 6.98
CA ASP A 150 16.28 13.01 6.56
C ASP A 150 17.11 13.45 7.78
N ASN A 151 18.43 13.30 7.70
CA ASN A 151 19.33 13.68 8.79
C ASN A 151 19.55 15.20 8.85
N SER A 152 19.45 15.90 7.72
CA SER A 152 19.62 17.36 7.66
C SER A 152 18.44 18.03 8.36
N ASP A 153 17.22 17.58 8.05
CA ASP A 153 16.00 18.12 8.67
C ASP A 153 15.54 17.35 9.92
N ARG A 154 16.30 16.31 10.32
CA ARG A 154 16.06 15.47 11.50
C ARG A 154 14.63 14.91 11.57
N ARG A 155 14.02 14.58 10.43
CA ARG A 155 12.60 14.20 10.33
C ARG A 155 12.34 13.14 9.26
N TYR A 156 11.24 12.41 9.39
CA TYR A 156 10.81 11.47 8.35
C TYR A 156 10.17 12.25 7.20
N ARG A 157 10.70 12.06 5.99
CA ARG A 157 10.15 12.54 4.73
C ARG A 157 9.48 11.38 3.97
N LYS A 158 8.47 11.70 3.17
CA LYS A 158 7.91 10.82 2.14
C LYS A 158 7.90 11.52 0.79
N TRP A 159 7.86 10.75 -0.29
CA TRP A 159 7.60 11.29 -1.62
C TRP A 159 6.09 11.36 -1.85
N GLU A 160 5.63 12.42 -2.50
CA GLU A 160 4.21 12.71 -2.72
C GLU A 160 3.91 12.61 -4.22
N SER A 161 3.21 11.53 -4.57
CA SER A 161 2.66 11.32 -5.91
C SER A 161 1.18 11.05 -5.79
N ASP A 162 0.38 11.75 -6.58
CA ASP A 162 -1.03 11.44 -6.83
C ASP A 162 -1.23 10.67 -8.15
N GLY A 163 -0.13 10.35 -8.85
CA GLY A 163 -0.14 9.69 -10.14
C GLY A 163 -0.44 8.20 -10.08
N LEU A 164 -1.19 7.71 -11.07
CA LEU A 164 -1.35 6.28 -11.33
C LEU A 164 0.01 5.67 -11.68
N ARG A 165 0.44 4.67 -10.92
CA ARG A 165 1.63 3.89 -11.25
C ARG A 165 1.35 2.90 -12.38
N GLU A 166 1.92 3.17 -13.55
CA GLU A 166 1.75 2.32 -14.73
C GLU A 166 2.48 0.98 -14.62
N ASP A 167 3.58 0.92 -13.88
CA ASP A 167 4.37 -0.29 -13.64
C ASP A 167 4.92 -0.32 -12.20
N PHE A 168 4.86 -1.48 -11.55
CA PHE A 168 5.41 -1.71 -10.21
C PHE A 168 6.81 -2.34 -10.23
N GLY A 169 7.36 -2.63 -11.41
CA GLY A 169 8.61 -3.36 -11.59
C GLY A 169 8.50 -4.83 -11.17
N VAL A 170 7.29 -5.41 -11.27
CA VAL A 170 7.01 -6.77 -10.78
C VAL A 170 7.08 -7.78 -11.91
N TYR A 171 7.81 -8.87 -11.68
CA TYR A 171 7.99 -9.95 -12.64
C TYR A 171 7.97 -11.31 -11.95
N ARG A 172 7.90 -12.39 -12.75
CA ARG A 172 8.04 -13.75 -12.25
C ARG A 172 9.42 -14.30 -12.53
N GLU A 173 10.00 -14.95 -11.53
CA GLU A 173 11.27 -15.66 -11.65
C GLU A 173 11.19 -16.94 -10.84
N ASN A 174 11.44 -18.10 -11.47
CA ASN A 174 11.42 -19.41 -10.80
C ASN A 174 10.13 -19.67 -9.99
N GLY A 175 8.97 -19.23 -10.53
CA GLY A 175 7.67 -19.37 -9.87
C GLY A 175 7.41 -18.40 -8.71
N LYS A 176 8.36 -17.53 -8.38
CA LYS A 176 8.25 -16.50 -7.35
C LYS A 176 7.89 -15.16 -7.98
N LEU A 177 7.19 -14.33 -7.22
CA LEU A 177 6.89 -12.95 -7.60
C LEU A 177 8.01 -12.05 -7.06
N MET A 178 8.70 -11.36 -7.96
CA MET A 178 9.84 -10.51 -7.68
C MET A 178 9.51 -9.07 -8.01
N ARG A 179 10.14 -8.11 -7.32
CA ARG A 179 10.04 -6.68 -7.63
C ARG A 179 11.43 -6.08 -7.77
N CYS A 180 11.67 -5.35 -8.85
CA CYS A 180 12.84 -4.49 -9.01
C CYS A 180 12.76 -3.30 -8.05
N THR A 181 13.82 -3.04 -7.29
CA THR A 181 13.89 -1.91 -6.34
C THR A 181 14.46 -0.63 -6.97
N ASP A 182 14.49 -0.57 -8.30
CA ASP A 182 14.87 0.63 -9.04
C ASP A 182 13.88 1.77 -8.76
N SER A 183 14.41 2.96 -8.51
CA SER A 183 13.63 4.15 -8.17
C SER A 183 12.58 4.50 -9.22
N ARG A 184 12.76 4.10 -10.49
CA ARG A 184 11.77 4.34 -11.55
C ARG A 184 10.40 3.67 -11.31
N TYR A 185 10.34 2.68 -10.41
CA TYR A 185 9.12 1.94 -10.04
C TYR A 185 8.55 2.37 -8.69
N ASP A 186 9.19 3.32 -8.03
CA ASP A 186 8.72 3.91 -6.78
C ASP A 186 7.81 5.10 -7.09
N MET A 187 6.96 5.48 -6.13
CA MET A 187 6.19 6.72 -6.23
C MET A 187 7.11 7.91 -6.01
N TRP A 188 7.01 8.90 -6.90
CA TRP A 188 7.74 10.18 -6.88
C TRP A 188 6.80 11.32 -6.55
#